data_AF-A0AAN1LIZ7-F1
#
_entry.id   AF-A0AAN1LIZ7-F1
#
_cell.length_a   1.000
_cell.length_b   1.000
_cell.length_c   1.000
_cell.angle_alpha   90.00
_cell.angle_beta   90.00
_cell.angle_gamma   90.00
#
_symmetry.space_group_name_H-M   'P 1'
#
loop_
_entity.id
_entity.type
_entity.pdbx_description
1 polymer ?
#
loop_
_entity_poly.entity_id
_entity_poly.type
_entity_poly.pdbx_seq_one_letter_code
_entity_poly.pdbx_strand_id
1 'polypeptide(L)' 'MSQTPIDMVTLARRIEALENAFTVALHSISTALPSVKSDVIENLNRHAQSYEGKDSYIVSTSRSLVERIEGFNPTIKG' A
#
# COMPACT_ATOMS: atom_id res chain seq x y z
N MET A 1 -12.78 -4.58 -31.31
CA MET A 1 -12.20 -5.26 -30.14
C MET A 1 -13.21 -5.16 -29.02
N SER A 2 -13.81 -6.27 -28.59
CA SER A 2 -14.69 -6.30 -27.43
C SER A 2 -13.82 -6.08 -26.18
N GLN A 3 -13.92 -4.90 -25.57
CA GLN A 3 -13.41 -4.70 -24.23
C GLN A 3 -14.23 -5.60 -23.30
N THR A 4 -13.66 -6.71 -22.86
CA THR A 4 -14.21 -7.46 -21.73
C THR A 4 -14.33 -6.47 -20.57
N PRO A 5 -15.51 -6.27 -19.97
CA PRO A 5 -15.64 -5.38 -18.83
C PRO A 5 -14.61 -5.81 -17.79
N ILE A 6 -13.74 -4.89 -17.37
CA ILE A 6 -12.82 -5.15 -16.27
C ILE A 6 -13.72 -5.48 -15.07
N ASP A 7 -13.60 -6.70 -14.55
CA ASP A 7 -14.25 -7.08 -13.30
C ASP A 7 -13.59 -6.29 -12.17
N MET A 8 -14.16 -5.13 -11.89
CA MET A 8 -13.69 -4.18 -10.88
C MET A 8 -13.65 -4.83 -9.49
N VAL A 9 -14.49 -5.83 -9.22
CA VAL A 9 -14.49 -6.57 -7.95
C VAL A 9 -13.26 -7.47 -7.86
N THR A 10 -12.95 -8.22 -8.92
CA THR A 10 -11.74 -9.05 -8.98
C THR A 10 -10.48 -8.20 -8.94
N LEU A 11 -10.45 -7.05 -9.61
CA LEU A 11 -9.33 -6.12 -9.56
C LEU A 11 -9.11 -5.58 -8.14
N ALA A 12 -10.16 -5.08 -7.48
CA ALA A 12 -10.09 -4.58 -6.12
C ALA A 12 -9.57 -5.63 -5.14
N ARG A 13 -10.05 -6.89 -5.23
CA ARG A 13 -9.56 -7.99 -4.39
C ARG A 13 -8.08 -8.30 -4.60
N ARG A 14 -7.60 -8.23 -5.84
CA ARG A 14 -6.18 -8.46 -6.15
C ARG A 14 -5.28 -7.36 -5.59
N ILE A 15 -5.73 -6.11 -5.68
CA ILE A 15 -5.04 -4.96 -5.08
C ILE A 15 -4.98 -5.14 -3.56
N GLU A 16 -6.11 -5.45 -2.92
CA GLU A 16 -6.18 -5.67 -1.48
C GLU A 16 -5.26 -6.82 -1.02
N ALA A 17 -5.25 -7.95 -1.73
CA ALA A 17 -4.38 -9.07 -1.42
C ALA A 17 -2.89 -8.69 -1.54
N LEU A 18 -2.52 -7.91 -2.55
CA LEU A 18 -1.17 -7.42 -2.75
C LEU A 18 -0.73 -6.48 -1.63
N GLU A 19 -1.59 -5.53 -1.26
CA GLU A 19 -1.33 -4.60 -0.16
C GLU A 19 -1.14 -5.34 1.17
N ASN A 20 -2.00 -6.32 1.46
CA ASN A 20 -1.87 -7.14 2.67
C ASN A 20 -0.55 -7.93 2.71
N ALA A 21 -0.16 -8.56 1.60
CA ALA A 21 1.10 -9.27 1.50
C ALA A 21 2.30 -8.34 1.69
N PHE A 22 2.24 -7.13 1.11
CA PHE A 22 3.25 -6.11 1.27
C PHE A 22 3.37 -5.64 2.73
N THR A 23 2.25 -5.34 3.39
CA THR A 23 2.23 -4.90 4.79
C THR A 23 2.83 -5.95 5.72
N VAL A 24 2.52 -7.24 5.53
CA VAL A 24 3.10 -8.34 6.30
C VAL A 24 4.61 -8.45 6.06
N ALA A 25 5.05 -8.45 4.80
CA ALA A 25 6.47 -8.52 4.46
C ALA A 25 7.25 -7.32 5.02
N LEU A 26 6.71 -6.11 4.88
CA LEU A 26 7.30 -4.90 5.43
C LEU A 26 7.42 -4.99 6.96
N HIS A 27 6.40 -5.50 7.64
CA HIS A 27 6.47 -5.71 9.07
C HIS A 27 7.59 -6.69 9.45
N SER A 28 7.66 -7.86 8.80
CA SER A 28 8.71 -8.85 9.04
C SER A 28 10.13 -8.31 8.81
N ILE A 29 10.31 -7.41 7.84
CA ILE A 29 11.60 -6.75 7.60
C ILE A 29 11.86 -5.68 8.68
N SER A 30 10.82 -4.92 9.05
CA SER A 30 10.94 -3.81 10.01
C SER A 30 11.25 -4.27 11.44
N THR A 31 10.93 -5.51 11.79
CA THR A 31 11.37 -6.08 13.09
C THR A 31 12.90 -6.23 13.15
N ALA A 32 13.54 -6.53 12.02
CA ALA A 32 15.00 -6.61 11.91
C ALA A 32 15.65 -5.25 11.64
N LEU A 33 14.97 -4.37 10.88
CA LEU A 33 15.47 -3.05 10.51
C LEU A 33 14.34 -2.00 10.56
N PRO A 34 14.10 -1.35 11.72
CA PRO A 34 12.96 -0.45 11.92
C PRO A 34 12.88 0.74 10.97
N SER A 35 14.02 1.21 10.44
CA SER A 35 14.07 2.34 9.50
C SER A 35 13.36 2.05 8.17
N VAL A 36 13.28 0.78 7.75
CA VAL A 36 12.66 0.40 6.47
C VAL A 36 11.19 0.81 6.42
N LYS A 37 10.45 0.70 7.54
CA LYS A 37 9.07 1.17 7.60
C LYS A 37 8.98 2.66 7.27
N SER A 38 9.83 3.47 7.88
CA SER A 38 9.87 4.93 7.67
C SER A 38 10.26 5.27 6.23
N ASP A 39 11.27 4.61 5.67
CA ASP A 39 11.74 4.84 4.29
C ASP A 39 10.64 4.50 3.27
N VAL A 40 9.89 3.42 3.49
CA VAL A 40 8.77 3.03 2.64
C VAL A 40 7.63 4.05 2.72
N ILE A 41 7.25 4.49 3.92
CA ILE A 41 6.22 5.53 4.11
C ILE A 41 6.64 6.81 3.40
N GLU A 42 7.89 7.24 3.56
CA GLU A 42 8.40 8.45 2.92
C GLU A 42 8.36 8.32 1.39
N ASN A 43 8.79 7.19 0.83
CA ASN A 43 8.76 6.95 -0.61
C ASN A 43 7.33 6.93 -1.17
N LEU A 44 6.37 6.33 -0.46
CA LEU A 44 4.96 6.34 -0.85
C LEU A 44 4.37 7.76 -0.83
N ASN A 45 4.72 8.56 0.18
CA ASN A 45 4.30 9.96 0.26
C ASN A 45 4.90 10.81 -0.86
N ARG A 46 6.21 10.67 -1.14
CA ARG A 46 6.86 11.33 -2.28
C ARG A 46 6.24 10.90 -3.61
N HIS A 47 5.91 9.62 -3.76
CA HIS A 47 5.21 9.10 -4.93
C HIS A 47 3.86 9.79 -5.08
N ALA A 48 3.01 9.80 -4.04
CA ALA A 48 1.73 10.49 -4.05
C ALA A 48 1.88 11.98 -4.44
N GLN A 49 2.84 12.68 -3.83
CA GLN A 49 3.12 14.09 -4.12
C GLN A 49 3.48 14.33 -5.59
N SER A 50 4.27 13.43 -6.20
CA SER A 50 4.66 13.55 -7.62
C SER A 50 3.47 13.45 -8.60
N TYR A 51 2.35 12.89 -8.15
CA TYR A 51 1.10 12.73 -8.90
C TYR A 51 -0.01 13.70 -8.48
N GLU A 52 0.23 14.59 -7.51
CA GLU A 52 -0.75 15.63 -7.15
C GLU A 52 -1.12 16.48 -8.37
N GLY A 53 -2.42 16.67 -8.57
CA GLY A 53 -2.97 17.38 -9.73
C GLY A 53 -2.86 16.64 -11.07
N LYS A 54 -2.22 15.46 -11.11
CA LYS A 54 -2.06 14.63 -12.33
C LYS A 54 -2.96 13.41 -12.33
N ASP A 55 -2.95 12.66 -11.23
CA ASP A 55 -3.72 11.42 -11.09
C ASP A 55 -4.21 11.25 -9.65
N SER A 56 -5.50 11.51 -9.42
CA SER A 56 -6.12 11.38 -8.10
C SER A 56 -6.22 9.93 -7.60
N TYR A 57 -6.23 8.95 -8.50
CA TYR A 57 -6.27 7.54 -8.13
C TYR A 57 -4.92 7.07 -7.59
N ILE A 58 -3.81 7.48 -8.21
CA ILE A 58 -2.47 7.17 -7.70
C ILE A 58 -2.24 7.85 -6.35
N VAL A 59 -2.64 9.12 -6.22
CA VAL A 59 -2.53 9.86 -4.94
C VAL A 59 -3.31 9.14 -3.83
N SER A 60 -4.59 8.82 -4.07
CA SER A 60 -5.44 8.18 -3.07
C SER A 60 -4.96 6.79 -2.70
N THR A 61 -4.63 5.95 -3.69
CA THR A 61 -4.15 4.57 -3.45
C THR A 61 -2.86 4.55 -2.65
N SER A 62 -1.90 5.43 -2.99
CA SER A 62 -0.62 5.54 -2.26
C SER A 62 -0.83 5.97 -0.81
N ARG A 63 -1.72 6.93 -0.56
CA ARG A 63 -2.07 7.39 0.80
C ARG A 63 -2.78 6.30 1.60
N SER A 64 -3.74 5.59 1.00
CA SER A 64 -4.42 4.47 1.65
C SER A 64 -3.47 3.34 2.05
N LEU A 65 -2.43 3.07 1.23
CA LEU A 65 -1.39 2.10 1.59
C LEU A 65 -0.54 2.59 2.78
N VAL A 66 -0.20 3.89 2.84
CA VAL A 66 0.49 4.48 4.00
C VAL A 66 -0.34 4.30 5.26
N GLU A 67 -1.63 4.65 5.24
CA GLU A 67 -2.54 4.50 6.37
C GLU A 67 -2.61 3.04 6.86
N ARG A 68 -2.66 2.08 5.93
CA ARG A 68 -2.63 0.64 6.27
C ARG A 68 -1.31 0.23 6.94
N ILE A 69 -0.17 0.68 6.43
CA ILE A 69 1.14 0.37 7.00
C ILE A 69 1.31 0.98 8.40
N GLU A 70 0.85 2.22 8.59
CA GLU A 70 0.91 2.92 9.87
C GLU A 70 -0.02 2.27 10.90
N GLY A 71 -1.25 1.94 10.50
CA GLY A 71 -2.25 1.28 11.34
C GLY A 71 -1.94 -0.19 11.63
N PHE A 72 -1.03 -0.83 10.90
CA PHE A 72 -0.62 -2.20 11.15
C PHE A 72 0.25 -2.28 12.41
N ASN A 73 -0.41 -2.61 13.53
CA ASN A 73 0.21 -2.94 14.80
C ASN A 73 -0.13 -4.39 15.16
N PRO A 74 0.63 -5.39 14.67
CA PRO A 74 0.39 -6.77 15.05
C PRO A 74 0.75 -6.91 16.52
N THR A 75 -0.27 -6.93 17.38
CA THR A 75 -0.10 -7.35 18.77
C THR A 75 0.30 -8.83 18.73
N ILE A 76 1.58 -9.10 18.97
CA ILE A 76 2.04 -10.45 19.25
C ILE A 76 1.33 -10.88 20.53
N LYS A 77 0.34 -11.77 20.42
CA LYS A 77 -0.10 -12.54 21.57
C LYS A 77 1.06 -13.47 21.93
N GLY A 78 1.80 -13.08 22.97
CA GLY A 78 2.83 -13.91 23.59
C GLY A 78 2.26 -15.16 24.24
#